data_AF-A0A0G3X7G1-F1
#
_entry.id   AF-A0A0G3X7G1-F1
#
_cell.length_a   1.000
_cell.length_b   1.000
_cell.length_c   1.000
_cell.angle_alpha   90.00
_cell.angle_beta   90.00
_cell.angle_gamma   90.00
#
_symmetry.space_group_name_H-M   'P 1'
#
loop_
_entity.id
_entity.type
_entity.pdbx_description
1 polymer ?
#
loop_
_entity_poly.entity_id
_entity_poly.type
_entity_poly.pdbx_seq_one_letter_code
_entity_poly.pdbx_strand_id
1 'polypeptide(L)' 'MNEQELRKRLATLRVEHRDLDAAIDALRAAGSTDQLQLARLKKHKLRLRDRIAVIEDELLPDIIA' A
#
# COMPACT_ATOMS: atom_id res chain seq x y z
N MET A 1 -1.49 -20.75 1.64
CA MET A 1 -2.18 -19.78 2.50
C MET A 1 -3.66 -20.03 2.36
N ASN A 2 -4.40 -20.12 3.45
CA ASN A 2 -5.86 -20.21 3.38
C ASN A 2 -6.47 -18.80 3.24
N GLU A 3 -7.72 -18.73 2.79
CA GLU A 3 -8.45 -17.47 2.58
C GLU A 3 -8.38 -16.51 3.79
N GLN A 4 -8.46 -17.04 5.01
CA GLN A 4 -8.35 -16.26 6.25
C GLN A 4 -6.97 -15.60 6.42
N GLU A 5 -5.89 -16.29 6.04
CA GLU A 5 -4.53 -15.75 6.09
C GLU A 5 -4.34 -14.64 5.05
N LEU A 6 -4.90 -14.83 3.85
CA LEU A 6 -4.90 -13.81 2.78
C LEU A 6 -5.66 -12.56 3.22
N ARG A 7 -6.85 -12.70 3.81
CA ARG A 7 -7.63 -11.57 4.34
C ARG A 7 -6.89 -10.83 5.46
N LYS A 8 -6.25 -11.56 6.38
CA LYS A 8 -5.43 -10.96 7.45
C LYS A 8 -4.26 -10.17 6.86
N ARG A 9 -3.56 -10.75 5.88
CA ARG A 9 -2.44 -10.11 5.20
C ARG A 9 -2.89 -8.87 4.42
N LEU A 10 -4.01 -8.95 3.72
CA LEU A 10 -4.63 -7.82 3.02
C LEU A 10 -4.94 -6.68 3.98
N ALA A 11 -5.53 -6.97 5.15
CA ALA A 11 -5.80 -5.97 6.17
C ALA A 11 -4.51 -5.28 6.65
N THR A 12 -3.45 -6.05 6.93
CA THR A 12 -2.14 -5.49 7.31
C THR A 12 -1.57 -4.59 6.22
N LEU A 13 -1.57 -5.03 4.96
CA LEU A 13 -1.04 -4.24 3.85
C LEU A 13 -1.84 -2.95 3.62
N ARG A 14 -3.16 -2.99 3.79
CA ARG A 14 -4.03 -1.80 3.67
C ARG A 14 -3.75 -0.77 4.77
N VAL A 15 -3.50 -1.22 6.00
CA VAL A 15 -3.09 -0.34 7.11
C VAL A 15 -1.74 0.31 6.79
N GLU A 16 -0.73 -0.50 6.43
CA GLU A 16 0.60 0.00 6.09
C GLU A 16 0.58 0.99 4.91
N HIS A 17 -0.25 0.71 3.88
CA HIS A 17 -0.44 1.62 2.76
C HIS A 17 -1.05 2.96 3.18
N ARG A 18 -2.03 2.96 4.09
CA ARG A 18 -2.64 4.18 4.63
C ARG A 18 -1.64 4.98 5.49
N ASP A 19 -0.83 4.29 6.29
CA ASP A 19 0.20 4.93 7.10
C ASP A 19 1.26 5.62 6.23
N LEU A 20 1.67 4.98 5.12
CA LEU A 20 2.56 5.61 4.14
C LEU A 20 1.93 6.84 3.50
N ASP A 21 0.62 6.85 3.25
CA ASP A 21 -0.07 8.03 2.73
C ASP A 21 -0.01 9.20 3.72
N ALA A 22 -0.34 8.93 4.99
CA ALA A 22 -0.25 9.94 6.04
C ALA A 22 1.18 10.47 6.20
N ALA A 23 2.20 9.61 6.10
CA ALA A 23 3.60 10.01 6.15
C ALA A 23 4.00 10.89 4.95
N ILE A 24 3.53 10.57 3.75
CA ILE A 24 3.76 11.37 2.54
C ILE A 24 3.11 12.75 2.68
N ASP A 25 1.88 12.81 3.16
CA ASP A 25 1.15 14.07 3.34
C ASP A 25 1.78 14.93 4.43
N ALA A 26 2.21 14.33 5.55
CA ALA A 26 2.95 15.04 6.59
C ALA A 26 4.27 15.62 6.04
N LEU A 27 5.01 14.85 5.23
CA LEU A 27 6.27 15.30 4.64
C LEU A 27 6.05 16.44 3.63
N ARG A 28 4.95 16.39 2.87
CA ARG A 28 4.54 17.49 1.98
C ARG A 28 4.15 18.74 2.77
N ALA A 29 3.36 18.58 3.83
CA ALA A 29 2.88 19.68 4.66
C ALA A 29 4.01 20.36 5.43
N ALA A 30 5.03 19.60 5.83
CA ALA A 30 6.25 20.12 6.47
C ALA A 30 7.13 20.96 5.52
N GLY A 31 6.80 21.04 4.23
CA GLY A 31 7.60 21.77 3.24
C GLY A 31 8.97 21.16 2.99
N SER A 32 9.18 19.88 3.32
CA SER A 32 10.46 19.22 3.15
C SER A 32 10.84 19.13 1.66
N THR A 33 11.98 19.71 1.32
CA THR A 33 12.63 19.61 0.00
C THR A 33 13.33 18.28 -0.24
N ASP A 34 13.19 17.31 0.68
CA ASP A 34 13.76 15.97 0.54
C ASP A 34 12.95 15.12 -0.48
N GLN A 35 13.15 15.47 -1.75
CA GLN A 35 12.55 14.79 -2.88
C GLN A 35 12.93 13.31 -2.94
N LEU A 36 14.12 12.94 -2.42
CA LEU A 36 14.58 11.56 -2.39
C LEU A 36 13.78 10.74 -1.38
N GLN A 37 13.56 11.27 -0.18
CA GLN A 37 12.71 10.62 0.82
C GLN A 37 11.28 10.47 0.30
N LEU A 38 10.72 11.53 -0.31
CA LEU A 38 9.38 11.48 -0.91
C LEU A 38 9.29 10.42 -2.03
N ALA A 39 10.32 10.32 -2.89
CA ALA A 39 10.38 9.31 -3.95
C ALA A 39 10.45 7.88 -3.39
N ARG A 40 11.21 7.66 -2.30
CA ARG A 40 11.30 6.36 -1.62
C ARG A 40 9.94 5.95 -1.04
N LEU A 41 9.26 6.85 -0.34
CA LEU A 41 7.94 6.59 0.24
C LEU A 41 6.90 6.27 -0.85
N LYS A 42 6.86 7.07 -1.93
CA LYS A 42 5.97 6.81 -3.07
C LYS A 42 6.24 5.46 -3.73
N LYS A 43 7.52 5.10 -3.93
CA LYS A 43 7.91 3.79 -4.46
C LYS A 43 7.47 2.65 -3.53
N HIS A 44 7.58 2.85 -2.22
CA HIS A 44 7.11 1.85 -1.26
C HIS A 44 5.60 1.69 -1.31
N LYS A 45 4.86 2.81 -1.33
CA LYS A 45 3.40 2.84 -1.48
C LYS A 45 2.93 2.11 -2.74
N LEU A 46 3.60 2.34 -3.88
CA LEU A 46 3.30 1.65 -5.13
C LEU A 46 3.42 0.12 -4.98
N ARG A 47 4.53 -0.36 -4.40
CA ARG A 47 4.72 -1.80 -4.15
C ARG A 47 3.66 -2.41 -3.23
N LEU A 48 3.22 -1.68 -2.20
CA LEU A 48 2.14 -2.14 -1.33
C LEU A 48 0.83 -2.26 -2.10
N ARG A 49 0.50 -1.25 -2.94
CA ARG A 49 -0.68 -1.30 -3.80
C ARG A 49 -0.64 -2.50 -4.75
N ASP A 50 0.50 -2.77 -5.38
CA ASP A 50 0.63 -3.90 -6.30
C ASP A 50 0.47 -5.24 -5.55
N ARG A 51 0.99 -5.35 -4.32
CA ARG A 51 0.80 -6.55 -3.46
C ARG A 51 -0.64 -6.70 -2.97
N ILE A 52 -1.32 -5.59 -2.68
CA ILE A 52 -2.74 -5.57 -2.34
C ILE A 52 -3.55 -6.12 -3.51
N ALA A 53 -3.31 -5.61 -4.72
CA ALA A 53 -4.00 -6.06 -5.93
C ALA A 53 -3.83 -7.56 -6.17
N VAL A 54 -2.61 -8.11 -6.02
CA VAL A 54 -2.38 -9.56 -6.15
C VAL A 54 -3.22 -10.37 -5.15
N ILE A 55 -3.28 -9.94 -3.89
CA ILE A 55 -4.07 -10.64 -2.87
C ILE A 55 -5.57 -10.45 -3.08
N GLU A 56 -5.99 -9.28 -3.57
CA GLU A 56 -7.38 -9.01 -3.93
C GLU A 56 -7.82 -9.88 -5.10
N ASP A 57 -7.00 -10.04 -6.14
CA ASP A 57 -7.26 -10.94 -7.28
C ASP A 57 -7.33 -12.41 -6.83
N GLU A 58 -6.46 -12.84 -5.91
CA GLU A 58 -6.52 -14.19 -5.32
C GLU A 58 -7.81 -14.42 -4.49
N LEU A 59 -8.36 -13.38 -3.86
CA LEU A 59 -9.57 -13.44 -3.03
C LEU A 59 -10.86 -13.20 -3.80
N LEU A 60 -10.81 -12.45 -4.90
CA LEU A 60 -11.95 -11.99 -5.71
C LEU A 60 -11.62 -12.17 -7.20
N PRO A 61 -11.51 -13.42 -7.69
CA PRO A 61 -11.08 -13.70 -9.06
C PRO A 61 -12.03 -13.21 -10.17
N ASP A 62 -13.21 -12.66 -9.84
CA ASP A 62 -14.35 -12.48 -10.76
C ASP A 62 -14.72 -11.01 -11.04
N ILE A 63 -13.86 -10.03 -10.73
CA ILE A 63 -14.19 -8.59 -10.88
C ILE A 63 -13.33 -7.88 -11.95
N ILE A 64 -12.33 -8.56 -12.53
CA ILE A 64 -11.42 -8.02 -13.56
C ILE A 64 -11.30 -8.97 -14.77
N ALA A 65 -12.43 -9.46 -15.28
CA ALA A 65 -12.55 -10.18 -16.56
C ALA A 65 -13.45 -9.42 -17.55
#